data_AF-A0A9W9QVN1-F1
#
_entry.id   AF-A0A9W9QVN1-F1
#
_cell.length_a   1.000
_cell.length_b   1.000
_cell.length_c   1.000
_cell.angle_alpha   90.00
_cell.angle_beta   90.00
_cell.angle_gamma   90.00
#
_symmetry.space_group_name_H-M   'P 1'
#
loop_
_entity.id
_entity.type
_entity.pdbx_description
1 polymer ?
#
loop_
_entity_poly.entity_id
_entity_poly.type
_entity_poly.pdbx_seq_one_letter_code
_entity_poly.pdbx_strand_id
1 'polypeptide(L)'
;MARADSNTHIPPVVKQLAPYIRSRQEVLQIRQALTSYLRSFIVFNESNDNPHSHLSLCAPTGAVADVSRIPADLPGLRKDYLKALAANVTARKEFAAATDNVASLRRQRTSPNLPCDDDLQEPGADLRDYLALLRDRRRHNKLQVFQQYLGEIRARDTSILGENGYEGEQISLPEVEVGQDGNGTSLDELVHSLERAVVRAKSQLDRQKQLFEKAKAQHDSRSETSPVQASPEAKAQALHKTRDELVQWVEERLVGQGDPDESLLQELPPEEIEAAQQELADCKAQIAEQYAAYIQARRELLEAASRACQPVNVAPKPSTRPNKAELVPVQVPPPNAMDVLSYATENLVPLSKGQKSLSLQRSYLSGLLSKEKSTTLRALNRLSDESHLLPEYPISSQQPRLKHNNNFRSQVQPEQSADEIVNLAEAWSFAADAAGASGREYVQQKLALGTEVAQDARQTLIDVYGTLNQDLDEVMDGQKRDVSISTRLRGGSRVEKRPNGPWSRLNGKVGVA
;
A
#
# COMPACT_ATOMS: atom_id res chain seq x y z
N MET A 1 -59.26 -16.03 -41.01
CA MET A 1 -59.26 -15.55 -39.61
C MET A 1 -57.85 -15.05 -39.32
N ALA A 2 -57.55 -13.90 -38.75
CA ALA A 2 -58.23 -12.63 -38.50
C ALA A 2 -57.05 -11.65 -38.29
N ARG A 3 -57.18 -10.43 -38.82
CA ARG A 3 -56.18 -9.36 -38.80
C ARG A 3 -55.68 -9.03 -37.39
N ALA A 4 -54.39 -8.75 -37.29
CA ALA A 4 -53.86 -7.70 -36.44
C ALA A 4 -52.85 -6.90 -37.29
N ASP A 5 -53.38 -5.94 -38.04
CA ASP A 5 -52.59 -4.94 -38.76
C ASP A 5 -52.00 -3.96 -37.73
N SER A 6 -50.88 -4.32 -37.10
CA SER A 6 -50.06 -3.35 -36.37
C SER A 6 -49.16 -2.65 -37.39
N ASN A 7 -49.64 -1.55 -37.97
CA ASN A 7 -48.83 -0.57 -38.68
C ASN A 7 -47.82 0.05 -37.70
N THR A 8 -46.74 -0.67 -37.41
CA THR A 8 -45.52 -0.05 -36.92
C THR A 8 -44.81 0.56 -38.12
N HIS A 9 -44.52 1.85 -38.05
CA HIS A 9 -43.81 2.59 -39.08
C HIS A 9 -42.37 2.04 -39.19
N ILE A 10 -42.19 0.97 -39.95
CA ILE A 10 -40.90 0.36 -40.23
C ILE A 10 -40.09 1.38 -41.05
N PRO A 11 -38.95 1.90 -40.53
CA PRO A 11 -38.13 2.87 -41.26
C PRO A 11 -37.72 2.33 -42.64
N PRO A 12 -37.57 3.18 -43.67
CA PRO A 12 -37.22 2.75 -45.03
C PRO A 12 -35.92 1.93 -45.09
N VAL A 13 -35.02 2.15 -44.13
CA VAL A 13 -33.78 1.38 -43.93
C VAL A 13 -34.05 -0.10 -43.64
N VAL A 14 -35.08 -0.43 -42.87
CA VAL A 14 -35.40 -1.82 -42.51
C VAL A 14 -36.01 -2.57 -43.70
N LYS A 15 -36.69 -1.89 -44.63
CA LYS A 15 -37.15 -2.49 -45.89
C LYS A 15 -35.98 -2.86 -46.82
N GLN A 16 -34.92 -2.05 -46.83
CA GLN A 16 -33.69 -2.37 -47.57
C GLN A 16 -32.88 -3.50 -46.91
N LEU A 17 -32.98 -3.65 -45.59
CA LEU A 17 -32.33 -4.72 -44.83
C LEU A 17 -33.16 -6.02 -44.75
N ALA A 18 -34.44 -5.99 -45.11
CA ALA A 18 -35.34 -7.15 -45.11
C ALA A 18 -34.75 -8.43 -45.77
N PRO A 19 -34.04 -8.39 -46.92
CA PRO A 19 -33.42 -9.60 -47.49
C PRO A 19 -32.26 -10.16 -46.65
N TYR A 20 -31.68 -9.36 -45.75
CA TYR A 20 -30.59 -9.73 -44.86
C TYR A 20 -31.05 -10.03 -43.42
N ILE A 21 -32.31 -9.75 -43.08
CA ILE A 21 -32.91 -10.03 -41.77
C ILE A 21 -33.53 -11.43 -41.82
N ARG A 22 -32.82 -12.40 -41.25
CA ARG A 22 -33.24 -13.80 -41.14
C ARG A 22 -33.93 -14.06 -39.80
N SER A 23 -34.84 -15.02 -39.76
CA SER A 23 -35.47 -15.46 -38.50
C SER A 23 -34.40 -16.01 -37.54
N ARG A 24 -34.61 -15.87 -36.23
CA ARG A 24 -33.65 -16.35 -35.22
C ARG A 24 -33.30 -17.83 -35.41
N GLN A 25 -34.27 -18.64 -35.83
CA GLN A 25 -34.11 -20.07 -36.08
C GLN A 25 -33.26 -20.33 -37.33
N GLU A 26 -33.50 -19.62 -38.45
CA GLU A 26 -32.66 -19.71 -39.65
C GLU A 26 -31.21 -19.29 -39.37
N VAL A 27 -31.01 -18.22 -38.60
CA VAL A 27 -29.66 -17.77 -38.23
C VAL A 27 -28.94 -18.84 -37.40
N LEU A 28 -29.64 -19.50 -36.48
CA LEU A 28 -29.06 -20.58 -35.70
C LEU A 28 -28.70 -21.79 -36.56
N GLN A 29 -29.57 -22.20 -37.49
CA GLN A 29 -29.30 -23.29 -38.43
C GLN A 29 -28.11 -22.98 -39.36
N ILE A 30 -28.04 -21.76 -39.89
CA ILE A 30 -26.91 -21.32 -40.72
C ILE A 30 -25.61 -21.33 -39.91
N ARG A 31 -25.62 -20.84 -38.66
CA ARG A 31 -24.45 -20.90 -37.78
C ARG A 31 -24.05 -22.35 -37.52
N GLN A 32 -25.01 -23.23 -37.21
CA GLN A 32 -24.82 -24.69 -37.04
C GLN A 32 -24.10 -25.32 -38.23
N ALA A 33 -24.60 -25.09 -39.44
CA ALA A 33 -24.00 -25.60 -40.67
C ALA A 33 -22.59 -25.04 -40.93
N LEU A 34 -22.35 -23.76 -40.66
CA LEU A 34 -21.03 -23.16 -40.86
C LEU A 34 -19.99 -23.66 -39.86
N THR A 35 -20.39 -23.90 -38.62
CA THR A 35 -19.48 -24.41 -37.60
C THR A 35 -19.19 -25.89 -37.77
N SER A 36 -20.15 -26.71 -38.19
CA SER A 36 -19.84 -28.10 -38.56
C SER A 36 -18.85 -28.15 -39.72
N TYR A 37 -19.02 -27.26 -40.70
CA TYR A 37 -18.09 -27.13 -41.82
C TYR A 37 -16.70 -26.66 -41.40
N LEU A 38 -16.57 -25.66 -40.53
CA LEU A 38 -15.25 -25.22 -40.05
C LEU A 38 -14.60 -26.27 -39.14
N ARG A 39 -15.40 -27.01 -38.36
CA ARG A 39 -14.91 -28.08 -37.48
C ARG A 39 -14.22 -29.20 -38.26
N SER A 40 -14.64 -29.53 -39.47
CA SER A 40 -13.96 -30.57 -40.27
C SER A 40 -12.53 -30.20 -40.67
N PHE A 41 -12.17 -28.92 -40.60
CA PHE A 41 -10.82 -28.44 -40.95
C PHE A 41 -9.91 -28.19 -39.74
N ILE A 42 -10.42 -28.37 -38.52
CA ILE A 42 -9.70 -28.03 -37.29
C ILE A 42 -9.54 -29.29 -36.43
N VAL A 43 -8.31 -29.59 -36.04
CA VAL A 43 -7.97 -30.68 -35.12
C VAL A 43 -7.97 -30.13 -33.69
N PHE A 44 -8.87 -30.65 -32.86
CA PHE A 44 -8.97 -30.30 -31.45
C PHE A 44 -8.19 -31.31 -30.60
N ASN A 45 -7.65 -30.85 -29.46
CA ASN A 45 -6.94 -31.73 -28.54
C ASN A 45 -7.94 -32.68 -27.85
N GLU A 46 -7.68 -34.00 -27.87
CA GLU A 46 -8.63 -35.07 -27.51
C GLU A 46 -9.21 -35.04 -26.08
N SER A 47 -8.73 -34.13 -25.23
CA SER A 47 -9.21 -33.95 -23.86
C SER A 47 -10.62 -33.33 -23.70
N ASN A 48 -11.26 -32.87 -24.78
CA ASN A 48 -12.56 -32.19 -24.70
C ASN A 48 -13.60 -32.84 -25.62
N ASP A 49 -14.24 -33.91 -25.14
CA ASP A 49 -15.41 -34.55 -25.78
C ASP A 49 -16.70 -33.69 -25.76
N ASN A 50 -16.60 -32.42 -25.36
CA ASN A 50 -17.74 -31.51 -25.39
C ASN A 50 -18.00 -31.00 -26.81
N PRO A 51 -19.27 -30.91 -27.26
CA PRO A 51 -19.59 -30.29 -28.54
C PRO A 51 -19.25 -28.80 -28.47
N HIS A 52 -18.04 -28.43 -28.92
CA HIS A 52 -17.59 -27.05 -29.00
C HIS A 52 -18.65 -26.19 -29.70
N SER A 53 -19.27 -25.30 -28.91
CA SER A 53 -20.31 -24.41 -29.41
C SER A 53 -19.72 -23.42 -30.42
N HIS A 54 -20.58 -22.78 -31.22
CA HIS A 54 -20.23 -21.67 -32.11
C HIS A 54 -19.29 -20.63 -31.48
N LEU A 55 -19.46 -20.38 -30.18
CA LEU A 55 -18.70 -19.38 -29.43
C LEU A 55 -17.26 -19.82 -29.17
N SER A 56 -17.01 -21.12 -29.06
CA SER A 56 -15.68 -21.68 -28.84
C SER A 56 -14.77 -21.54 -30.07
N LEU A 57 -15.34 -21.48 -31.28
CA LEU A 57 -14.57 -21.17 -32.50
C LEU A 57 -14.26 -19.67 -32.66
N CYS A 58 -15.10 -18.80 -32.11
CA CYS A 58 -14.86 -17.36 -32.14
C CYS A 58 -13.71 -16.92 -31.22
N ALA A 59 -13.42 -17.70 -30.17
CA ALA A 59 -12.31 -17.48 -29.26
C ALA A 59 -11.58 -18.80 -28.98
N PRO A 60 -10.60 -19.21 -29.83
CA PRO A 60 -9.84 -20.43 -29.63
C PRO A 60 -8.86 -20.28 -28.44
N THR A 61 -9.41 -20.44 -27.23
CA THR A 61 -8.68 -20.59 -25.97
C THR A 61 -8.03 -21.96 -25.95
N GLY A 62 -6.80 -22.06 -26.49
CA GLY A 62 -5.89 -23.20 -26.32
C GLY A 62 -6.34 -24.57 -26.86
N ALA A 63 -7.59 -24.73 -27.31
CA ALA A 63 -8.18 -26.03 -27.65
C ALA A 63 -7.83 -26.54 -29.06
N VAL A 64 -7.33 -25.66 -29.94
CA VAL A 64 -6.96 -26.01 -31.32
C VAL A 64 -5.50 -26.47 -31.35
N ALA A 65 -5.28 -27.74 -31.69
CA ALA A 65 -3.97 -28.37 -31.75
C ALA A 65 -3.30 -28.20 -33.12
N ASP A 66 -4.09 -28.34 -34.19
CA ASP A 66 -3.63 -28.15 -35.57
C ASP A 66 -4.77 -27.84 -36.55
N VAL A 67 -4.41 -27.40 -37.76
CA VAL A 67 -5.35 -27.18 -38.88
C VAL A 67 -5.04 -28.19 -39.98
N SER A 68 -6.05 -28.92 -40.47
CA SER A 68 -5.85 -29.89 -41.56
C SER A 68 -5.61 -29.18 -42.90
N ARG A 69 -5.12 -29.93 -43.91
CA ARG A 69 -4.70 -29.38 -45.21
C ARG A 69 -5.85 -28.61 -45.88
N ILE A 70 -5.71 -27.27 -45.96
CA ILE A 70 -6.72 -26.36 -46.53
C ILE A 70 -6.99 -26.74 -48.00
N PRO A 71 -8.22 -27.14 -48.37
CA PRO A 71 -8.57 -27.39 -49.76
C PRO A 71 -8.38 -26.15 -50.63
N ALA A 72 -7.86 -26.34 -51.85
CA ALA A 72 -7.63 -25.24 -52.81
C ALA A 72 -8.94 -24.57 -53.25
N ASP A 73 -10.06 -25.30 -53.20
CA ASP A 73 -11.38 -24.92 -53.68
C ASP A 73 -12.18 -24.04 -52.72
N LEU A 74 -11.60 -23.62 -51.58
CA LEU A 74 -12.22 -22.70 -50.63
C LEU A 74 -12.06 -21.25 -51.09
N PRO A 75 -13.14 -20.52 -51.47
CA PRO A 75 -13.03 -19.12 -51.85
C PRO A 75 -13.10 -18.16 -50.64
N GLY A 76 -12.33 -17.08 -50.72
CA GLY A 76 -12.49 -15.86 -49.90
C GLY A 76 -12.17 -16.01 -48.41
N LEU A 77 -12.95 -15.30 -47.58
CA LEU A 77 -12.70 -15.06 -46.15
C LEU A 77 -12.48 -16.34 -45.31
N ARG A 78 -13.12 -17.45 -45.70
CA ARG A 78 -12.99 -18.74 -44.98
C ARG A 78 -11.57 -19.30 -45.10
N LYS A 79 -10.96 -19.17 -46.28
CA LYS A 79 -9.58 -19.58 -46.53
C LYS A 79 -8.61 -18.71 -45.74
N ASP A 80 -8.86 -17.40 -45.71
CA ASP A 80 -8.01 -16.45 -44.98
C ASP A 80 -8.10 -16.66 -43.46
N TYR A 81 -9.29 -16.98 -42.95
CA TYR A 81 -9.46 -17.38 -41.55
C TYR A 81 -8.66 -18.64 -41.20
N LEU A 82 -8.75 -19.70 -42.01
CA LEU A 82 -7.99 -20.94 -41.77
C LEU A 82 -6.47 -20.72 -41.87
N LYS A 83 -6.01 -19.89 -42.81
CA LYS A 83 -4.59 -19.49 -42.90
C LYS A 83 -4.13 -18.71 -41.67
N ALA A 84 -4.93 -17.74 -41.23
CA ALA A 84 -4.64 -16.97 -40.03
C ALA A 84 -4.63 -17.85 -38.78
N LEU A 85 -5.54 -18.83 -38.71
CA LEU A 85 -5.60 -19.80 -37.63
C LEU A 85 -4.35 -20.69 -37.62
N ALA A 86 -3.95 -21.22 -38.78
CA ALA A 86 -2.71 -21.99 -38.90
C ALA A 86 -1.48 -21.18 -38.47
N ALA A 87 -1.35 -19.93 -38.94
CA ALA A 87 -0.27 -19.03 -38.54
C ALA A 87 -0.30 -18.69 -37.04
N ASN A 88 -1.49 -18.59 -36.43
CA ASN A 88 -1.61 -18.39 -34.98
C ASN A 88 -1.13 -19.61 -34.20
N VAL A 89 -1.48 -20.81 -34.66
CA VAL A 89 -1.03 -22.06 -34.04
C VAL A 89 0.50 -22.20 -34.16
N THR A 90 1.10 -21.89 -35.30
CA THR A 90 2.57 -21.92 -35.45
C THR A 90 3.25 -20.88 -34.55
N ALA A 91 2.75 -19.64 -34.53
CA ALA A 91 3.29 -18.60 -33.66
C ALA A 91 3.21 -18.98 -32.16
N ARG A 92 2.14 -19.66 -31.74
CA ARG A 92 2.01 -20.18 -30.37
C ARG A 92 3.02 -21.28 -30.07
N LYS A 93 3.25 -22.21 -31.00
CA LYS A 93 4.25 -23.27 -30.86
C LYS A 93 5.67 -22.69 -30.77
N GLU A 94 5.99 -21.70 -31.61
CA GLU A 94 7.27 -20.98 -31.58
C GLU A 94 7.46 -20.19 -30.29
N PHE A 95 6.42 -19.51 -29.81
CA PHE A 95 6.47 -18.79 -28.54
C PHE A 95 6.72 -19.75 -27.36
N ALA A 96 6.02 -20.88 -27.31
CA ALA A 96 6.22 -21.90 -26.28
C ALA A 96 7.67 -22.43 -26.30
N ALA A 97 8.20 -22.76 -27.49
CA ALA A 97 9.59 -23.19 -27.65
C ALA A 97 10.59 -22.10 -27.22
N ALA A 98 10.35 -20.84 -27.58
CA ALA A 98 11.19 -19.72 -27.16
C ALA A 98 11.15 -19.51 -25.64
N THR A 99 9.99 -19.62 -25.01
CA THR A 99 9.87 -19.52 -23.54
C THR A 99 10.59 -20.65 -22.83
N ASP A 100 10.51 -21.88 -23.36
CA ASP A 100 11.21 -23.03 -22.79
C ASP A 100 12.74 -22.89 -22.93
N ASN A 101 13.23 -22.37 -24.06
CA ASN A 101 14.63 -22.05 -24.28
C ASN A 101 15.14 -20.96 -23.31
N VAL A 102 14.34 -19.92 -23.04
CA VAL A 102 14.69 -18.90 -22.06
C VAL A 102 14.69 -19.50 -20.64
N ALA A 103 13.73 -20.37 -20.33
CA ALA A 103 13.67 -21.04 -19.04
C ALA A 103 14.82 -22.04 -18.83
N SER A 104 15.29 -22.72 -19.88
CA SER A 104 16.45 -23.62 -19.81
C SER A 104 17.76 -22.84 -19.64
N LEU A 105 17.95 -21.74 -20.37
CA LEU A 105 19.10 -20.83 -20.19
C LEU A 105 19.15 -20.23 -18.78
N ARG A 106 18.00 -19.85 -18.21
CA ARG A 106 17.93 -19.39 -16.82
C ARG A 106 18.31 -20.50 -15.84
N ARG A 107 17.84 -21.72 -16.05
CA ARG A 107 18.21 -22.88 -15.23
C ARG A 107 19.71 -23.19 -15.30
N GLN A 108 20.31 -23.10 -16.49
CA GLN A 108 21.77 -23.27 -16.66
C GLN A 108 22.58 -22.17 -15.96
N ARG A 109 22.11 -20.92 -15.96
CA ARG A 109 22.77 -19.81 -15.23
C ARG A 109 22.68 -19.89 -13.71
N THR A 110 21.76 -20.72 -13.19
CA THR A 110 21.53 -20.84 -11.74
C THR A 110 22.11 -22.13 -11.17
N SER A 111 22.92 -22.88 -11.95
CA SER A 111 23.62 -24.04 -11.41
C SER A 111 24.80 -23.57 -10.54
N PRO A 112 24.90 -24.03 -9.28
CA PRO A 112 25.91 -23.54 -8.32
C PRO A 112 27.31 -24.13 -8.50
N ASN A 113 27.57 -24.86 -9.60
CA ASN A 113 28.78 -25.66 -9.80
C ASN A 113 29.51 -25.28 -11.10
N LEU A 114 30.01 -24.05 -11.22
CA LEU A 114 31.08 -23.75 -12.17
C LEU A 114 32.20 -22.99 -11.44
N PRO A 115 33.47 -23.45 -11.53
CA PRO A 115 34.61 -22.68 -11.06
C PRO A 115 34.66 -21.38 -11.86
N CYS A 116 34.85 -20.28 -11.14
CA CYS A 116 35.03 -18.96 -11.69
C CYS A 116 36.39 -18.91 -12.41
N ASP A 117 36.39 -19.13 -13.73
CA ASP A 117 37.47 -18.60 -14.57
C ASP A 117 37.22 -17.10 -14.70
N ASP A 118 38.03 -16.34 -13.97
CA ASP A 118 38.40 -14.96 -14.27
C ASP A 118 38.80 -14.87 -15.77
N ASP A 119 38.51 -13.75 -16.42
CA ASP A 119 38.95 -13.36 -17.79
C ASP A 119 37.95 -13.46 -18.97
N LEU A 120 36.64 -13.40 -18.73
CA LEU A 120 35.71 -12.95 -19.77
C LEU A 120 34.81 -11.83 -19.24
N GLN A 121 35.26 -10.59 -19.42
CA GLN A 121 34.48 -9.39 -19.17
C GLN A 121 33.18 -9.48 -20.00
N GLU A 122 32.08 -9.83 -19.33
CA GLU A 122 30.77 -9.97 -19.98
C GLU A 122 30.41 -8.66 -20.67
N PRO A 123 30.12 -8.64 -21.99
CA PRO A 123 29.68 -7.43 -22.67
C PRO A 123 28.31 -7.04 -22.12
N GLY A 124 28.31 -6.12 -21.16
CA GLY A 124 27.12 -5.68 -20.43
C GLY A 124 27.30 -5.54 -18.92
N ALA A 125 28.37 -6.06 -18.32
CA ALA A 125 28.71 -5.79 -16.92
C ALA A 125 28.95 -4.29 -16.71
N ASP A 126 29.81 -3.69 -17.54
CA ASP A 126 30.11 -2.24 -17.52
C ASP A 126 28.84 -1.36 -17.69
N LEU A 127 27.88 -1.79 -18.52
CA LEU A 127 26.60 -1.09 -18.70
C LEU A 127 25.69 -1.22 -17.48
N ARG A 128 25.68 -2.39 -16.82
CA ARG A 128 24.92 -2.60 -15.58
C ARG A 128 25.50 -1.77 -14.45
N ASP A 129 26.82 -1.71 -14.35
CA ASP A 129 27.55 -0.91 -13.36
C ASP A 129 27.33 0.58 -13.61
N TYR A 130 27.37 1.03 -14.87
CA TYR A 130 27.03 2.41 -15.23
C TYR A 130 25.59 2.78 -14.89
N LEU A 131 24.63 1.88 -15.15
CA LEU A 131 23.22 2.09 -14.77
C LEU A 131 23.01 2.07 -13.26
N ALA A 132 23.76 1.25 -12.53
CA ALA A 132 23.77 1.24 -11.06
C ALA A 132 24.30 2.58 -10.53
N LEU A 133 25.42 3.07 -11.05
CA LEU A 133 26.02 4.35 -10.68
C LEU A 133 25.05 5.52 -10.98
N LEU A 134 24.35 5.51 -12.12
CA LEU A 134 23.32 6.51 -12.41
C LEU A 134 22.16 6.49 -11.42
N ARG A 135 21.74 5.30 -10.96
CA ARG A 135 20.70 5.17 -9.92
C ARG A 135 21.20 5.71 -8.59
N ASP A 136 22.45 5.42 -8.23
CA ASP A 136 23.05 5.88 -6.98
C ASP A 136 23.26 7.39 -6.98
N ARG A 137 23.69 7.98 -8.11
CA ARG A 137 23.78 9.45 -8.25
C ARG A 137 22.41 10.12 -8.11
N ARG A 138 21.35 9.52 -8.66
CA ARG A 138 19.98 10.02 -8.48
C ARG A 138 19.52 9.92 -7.01
N ARG A 139 19.87 8.83 -6.32
CA ARG A 139 19.59 8.66 -4.88
C ARG A 139 20.34 9.71 -4.05
N HIS A 140 21.62 9.92 -4.34
CA HIS A 140 22.43 10.93 -3.67
C HIS A 140 21.87 12.34 -3.84
N ASN A 141 21.47 12.72 -5.06
CA ASN A 141 20.83 14.02 -5.29
C ASN A 141 19.53 14.18 -4.49
N LYS A 142 18.71 13.12 -4.38
CA LYS A 142 17.51 13.15 -3.54
C LYS A 142 17.85 13.33 -2.06
N LEU A 143 18.86 12.62 -1.56
CA LEU A 143 19.33 12.76 -0.18
C LEU A 143 19.87 14.17 0.09
N GLN A 144 20.59 14.75 -0.87
CA GLN A 144 21.08 16.12 -0.75
C GLN A 144 19.93 17.14 -0.66
N VAL A 145 18.85 16.94 -1.42
CA VAL A 145 17.64 17.76 -1.32
C VAL A 145 16.98 17.59 0.05
N PHE A 146 16.84 16.37 0.56
CA PHE A 146 16.32 16.16 1.91
C PHE A 146 17.22 16.80 2.98
N GLN A 147 18.54 16.73 2.83
CA GLN A 147 19.48 17.36 3.74
C GLN A 147 19.35 18.89 3.73
N GLN A 148 19.11 19.50 2.55
CA GLN A 148 18.84 20.94 2.43
C GLN A 148 17.55 21.32 3.17
N TYR A 149 16.44 20.61 2.92
CA TYR A 149 15.17 20.87 3.61
C TYR A 149 15.24 20.62 5.12
N LEU A 150 15.95 19.59 5.58
CA LEU A 150 16.20 19.38 7.01
C LEU A 150 17.03 20.52 7.61
N GLY A 151 17.98 21.07 6.86
CA GLY A 151 18.71 22.28 7.24
C GLY A 151 17.81 23.51 7.36
N GLU A 152 16.89 23.69 6.41
CA GLU A 152 15.91 24.78 6.43
C GLU A 152 14.91 24.66 7.59
N ILE A 153 14.44 23.44 7.88
CA ILE A 153 13.54 23.17 9.02
C ILE A 153 14.27 23.45 10.33
N ARG A 154 15.51 22.95 10.48
CA ARG A 154 16.32 23.20 11.68
C ARG A 154 16.62 24.70 11.88
N ALA A 155 16.84 25.44 10.80
CA ALA A 155 17.03 26.89 10.85
C ALA A 155 15.73 27.65 11.21
N ARG A 156 14.56 27.17 10.73
CA ARG A 156 13.25 27.72 11.10
C ARG A 156 12.91 27.45 12.57
N ASP A 157 13.18 26.26 13.08
CA ASP A 157 12.91 25.92 14.49
C ASP A 157 13.73 26.79 15.47
N THR A 158 14.95 27.17 15.10
CA THR A 158 15.76 28.12 15.89
C THR A 158 15.27 29.58 15.80
N SER A 159 14.49 29.92 14.77
CA SER A 159 13.91 31.26 14.61
C SER A 159 12.59 31.42 15.36
N ILE A 160 11.88 30.33 15.66
CA ILE A 160 10.61 30.34 16.43
C ILE A 160 10.89 30.28 17.95
N LEU A 161 12.05 29.74 18.37
CA LEU A 161 12.48 29.68 19.77
C LEU A 161 13.35 30.89 20.21
N GLY A 162 13.47 31.92 19.37
CA GLY A 162 14.34 33.07 19.61
C GLY A 162 13.69 34.29 20.24
N GLU A 163 12.39 34.30 20.50
CA GLU A 163 11.69 35.48 21.03
C GLU A 163 10.53 35.05 21.94
N ASN A 164 10.55 35.57 23.16
CA ASN A 164 9.56 35.41 24.25
C ASN A 164 9.76 34.21 25.18
N GLY A 165 10.68 34.40 26.14
CA GLY A 165 10.54 33.78 27.44
C GLY A 165 9.43 34.47 28.23
N TYR A 166 8.44 33.70 28.65
CA TYR A 166 7.63 34.00 29.84
C TYR A 166 7.38 32.70 30.60
N GLU A 167 7.80 32.72 31.85
CA GLU A 167 7.43 31.78 32.90
C GLU A 167 5.92 31.80 33.15
N GLY A 168 5.39 30.65 33.56
CA GLY A 168 4.23 30.53 34.43
C GLY A 168 2.87 30.55 33.73
N GLU A 169 2.17 29.41 33.73
CA GLU A 169 0.99 29.24 34.57
C GLU A 169 0.50 27.79 34.57
N GLN A 170 0.53 27.20 35.77
CA GLN A 170 -0.28 26.05 36.12
C GLN A 170 -1.76 26.46 36.00
N ILE A 171 -2.47 25.89 35.03
CA ILE A 171 -3.93 25.97 35.00
C ILE A 171 -4.48 24.77 35.75
N SER A 172 -4.82 25.03 37.01
CA SER A 172 -5.61 24.15 37.86
C SER A 172 -7.04 24.06 37.31
N LEU A 173 -7.52 22.83 37.12
CA LEU A 173 -8.90 22.53 36.74
C LEU A 173 -9.87 22.84 37.90
N PRO A 174 -11.08 23.38 37.61
CA PRO A 174 -12.08 23.66 38.62
C PRO A 174 -12.87 22.38 38.95
N GLU A 175 -12.87 22.05 40.23
CA GLU A 175 -13.78 21.12 40.87
C GLU A 175 -15.11 21.84 41.14
N VAL A 176 -16.21 21.36 40.55
CA VAL A 176 -17.55 21.50 41.13
C VAL A 176 -18.33 20.21 40.90
N GLU A 177 -18.81 19.71 42.03
CA GLU A 177 -19.55 18.48 42.29
C GLU A 177 -20.98 18.50 41.72
N VAL A 178 -21.54 17.30 41.51
CA VAL A 178 -22.79 16.79 42.12
C VAL A 178 -23.40 15.71 41.22
N GLY A 179 -23.43 14.47 41.72
CA GLY A 179 -24.51 13.52 41.42
C GLY A 179 -24.14 12.04 41.45
N GLN A 180 -23.77 11.54 42.64
CA GLN A 180 -24.22 10.26 43.22
C GLN A 180 -24.84 9.26 42.22
N ASP A 181 -24.09 8.31 41.67
CA ASP A 181 -23.85 7.03 42.34
C ASP A 181 -22.38 6.59 42.27
N GLY A 182 -21.79 6.47 43.47
CA GLY A 182 -20.46 5.93 43.67
C GLY A 182 -20.44 4.42 43.50
N ASN A 183 -20.01 3.97 42.32
CA ASN A 183 -19.03 2.91 42.21
C ASN A 183 -18.30 3.19 40.92
N GLY A 184 -16.96 3.31 40.95
CA GLY A 184 -16.21 3.25 39.71
C GLY A 184 -16.53 1.90 39.10
N THR A 185 -17.45 1.88 38.11
CA THR A 185 -17.82 0.65 37.44
C THR A 185 -16.53 0.18 36.82
N SER A 186 -15.91 -0.80 37.49
CA SER A 186 -14.66 -1.40 37.07
C SER A 186 -14.80 -1.66 35.57
N LEU A 187 -13.74 -1.46 34.81
CA LEU A 187 -13.72 -1.80 33.39
C LEU A 187 -14.30 -3.22 33.16
N ASP A 188 -14.15 -4.10 34.15
CA ASP A 188 -14.78 -5.42 34.23
C ASP A 188 -16.32 -5.40 34.28
N GLU A 189 -16.95 -4.48 35.01
CA GLU A 189 -18.42 -4.33 35.03
C GLU A 189 -18.96 -3.85 33.68
N LEU A 190 -18.26 -2.94 33.01
CA LEU A 190 -18.59 -2.50 31.66
C LEU A 190 -18.40 -3.64 30.67
N VAL A 191 -17.30 -4.39 30.77
CA VAL A 191 -17.04 -5.58 29.96
C VAL A 191 -18.13 -6.63 30.18
N HIS A 192 -18.50 -6.92 31.43
CA HIS A 192 -19.59 -7.84 31.72
C HIS A 192 -20.96 -7.32 31.27
N SER A 193 -21.17 -6.00 31.21
CA SER A 193 -22.38 -5.41 30.62
C SER A 193 -22.40 -5.62 29.10
N LEU A 194 -21.26 -5.47 28.44
CA LEU A 194 -21.09 -5.63 27.00
C LEU A 194 -21.17 -7.11 26.61
N GLU A 195 -20.52 -8.00 27.36
CA GLU A 195 -20.67 -9.45 27.23
C GLU A 195 -22.14 -9.86 27.38
N ARG A 196 -22.86 -9.34 28.38
CA ARG A 196 -24.30 -9.59 28.52
C ARG A 196 -25.09 -9.03 27.35
N ALA A 197 -24.75 -7.84 26.84
CA ALA A 197 -25.40 -7.25 25.68
C ALA A 197 -25.15 -8.08 24.40
N VAL A 198 -23.92 -8.55 24.18
CA VAL A 198 -23.54 -9.41 23.05
C VAL A 198 -24.22 -10.76 23.14
N VAL A 199 -24.28 -11.37 24.33
CA VAL A 199 -25.00 -12.64 24.54
C VAL A 199 -26.50 -12.44 24.30
N ARG A 200 -27.09 -11.34 24.77
CA ARG A 200 -28.50 -11.00 24.50
C ARG A 200 -28.74 -10.81 23.00
N ALA A 201 -27.91 -10.02 22.32
CA ALA A 201 -28.01 -9.79 20.87
C ALA A 201 -27.86 -11.09 20.08
N LYS A 202 -26.89 -11.94 20.44
CA LYS A 202 -26.69 -13.26 19.83
C LYS A 202 -27.91 -14.17 20.04
N SER A 203 -28.47 -14.21 21.26
CA SER A 203 -29.68 -14.99 21.54
C SER A 203 -30.91 -14.48 20.78
N GLN A 204 -31.03 -13.16 20.59
CA GLN A 204 -32.10 -12.55 19.79
C GLN A 204 -31.94 -12.90 18.30
N LEU A 205 -30.70 -12.86 17.79
CA LEU A 205 -30.38 -13.24 16.42
C LEU A 205 -30.64 -14.73 16.17
N ASP A 206 -30.27 -15.59 17.10
CA ASP A 206 -30.54 -17.03 17.00
C ASP A 206 -32.05 -17.31 17.06
N ARG A 207 -32.80 -16.59 17.92
CA ARG A 207 -34.27 -16.65 17.95
C ARG A 207 -34.88 -16.20 16.62
N GLN A 208 -34.40 -15.10 16.04
CA GLN A 208 -34.88 -14.61 14.74
C GLN A 208 -34.55 -15.58 13.61
N LYS A 209 -33.36 -16.17 13.60
CA LYS A 209 -32.97 -17.22 12.64
C LYS A 209 -33.89 -18.42 12.73
N GLN A 210 -34.19 -18.91 13.94
CA GLN A 210 -35.13 -20.03 14.12
C GLN A 210 -36.55 -19.67 13.66
N LEU A 211 -37.01 -18.43 13.89
CA LEU A 211 -38.30 -17.97 13.37
C LEU A 211 -38.30 -17.87 11.84
N PHE A 212 -37.20 -17.43 11.25
CA PHE A 212 -37.02 -17.38 9.79
C PHE A 212 -37.01 -18.78 9.18
N GLU A 213 -36.29 -19.73 9.78
CA GLU A 213 -36.28 -21.13 9.33
C GLU A 213 -37.66 -21.78 9.45
N LYS A 214 -38.40 -21.50 10.53
CA LYS A 214 -39.80 -21.95 10.69
C LYS A 214 -40.72 -21.34 9.63
N ALA A 215 -40.60 -20.04 9.36
CA ALA A 215 -41.39 -19.37 8.32
C ALA A 215 -41.03 -19.90 6.92
N LYS A 216 -39.76 -20.17 6.67
CA LYS A 216 -39.28 -20.79 5.43
C LYS A 216 -39.82 -22.21 5.26
N ALA A 217 -39.75 -23.05 6.30
CA ALA A 217 -40.30 -24.40 6.27
C ALA A 217 -41.84 -24.40 6.09
N GLN A 218 -42.55 -23.42 6.66
CA GLN A 218 -43.99 -23.23 6.41
C GLN A 218 -44.28 -22.81 4.97
N HIS A 219 -43.43 -21.97 4.36
CA HIS A 219 -43.55 -21.59 2.97
C HIS A 219 -43.26 -22.77 2.02
N ASP A 220 -42.22 -23.54 2.30
CA ASP A 220 -41.81 -24.70 1.49
C ASP A 220 -42.86 -25.82 1.57
N SER A 221 -43.39 -26.13 2.76
CA SER A 221 -44.49 -27.12 2.93
C SER A 221 -45.84 -26.66 2.34
N ARG A 222 -46.12 -25.35 2.35
CA ARG A 222 -47.31 -24.79 1.68
C ARG A 222 -47.18 -24.81 0.16
N SER A 223 -45.96 -24.72 -0.37
CA SER A 223 -45.69 -24.85 -1.81
C SER A 223 -45.86 -26.29 -2.32
N GLU A 224 -45.73 -27.30 -1.45
CA GLU A 224 -45.87 -28.72 -1.83
C GLU A 224 -47.32 -29.21 -1.87
N THR A 225 -48.25 -28.58 -1.15
CA THR A 225 -49.64 -29.08 -1.03
C THR A 225 -50.62 -28.55 -2.09
N SER A 226 -50.20 -27.64 -2.98
CA SER A 226 -50.97 -27.32 -4.19
C SER A 226 -50.16 -26.48 -5.19
N PRO A 227 -49.85 -26.98 -6.40
CA PRO A 227 -49.31 -26.13 -7.47
C PRO A 227 -50.47 -25.36 -8.13
N VAL A 228 -51.30 -24.67 -7.35
CA VAL A 228 -52.15 -23.62 -7.92
C VAL A 228 -51.21 -22.47 -8.20
N GLN A 229 -50.83 -22.38 -9.48
CA GLN A 229 -50.10 -21.29 -10.10
C GLN A 229 -50.49 -19.97 -9.44
N ALA A 230 -49.65 -19.47 -8.53
CA ALA A 230 -49.82 -18.15 -7.97
C ALA A 230 -49.90 -17.20 -9.17
N SER A 231 -51.07 -16.59 -9.35
CA SER A 231 -51.40 -15.69 -10.45
C SER A 231 -50.20 -14.76 -10.70
N PRO A 232 -49.78 -14.52 -11.95
CA PRO A 232 -48.66 -13.63 -12.26
C PRO A 232 -48.84 -12.25 -11.62
N GLU A 233 -50.08 -11.84 -11.38
CA GLU A 233 -50.44 -10.61 -10.69
C GLU A 233 -50.13 -10.65 -9.19
N ALA A 234 -50.38 -11.77 -8.51
CA ALA A 234 -50.00 -11.94 -7.10
C ALA A 234 -48.48 -11.96 -6.92
N LYS A 235 -47.74 -12.52 -7.88
CA LYS A 235 -46.27 -12.47 -7.89
C LYS A 235 -45.74 -11.05 -8.14
N ALA A 236 -46.35 -10.32 -9.07
CA ALA A 236 -46.01 -8.93 -9.31
C ALA A 236 -46.29 -8.05 -8.08
N GLN A 237 -47.43 -8.24 -7.42
CA GLN A 237 -47.77 -7.53 -6.17
C GLN A 237 -46.82 -7.88 -5.03
N ALA A 238 -46.42 -9.15 -4.88
CA ALA A 238 -45.43 -9.55 -3.89
C ALA A 238 -44.07 -8.89 -4.16
N LEU A 239 -43.61 -8.88 -5.42
CA LEU A 239 -42.37 -8.21 -5.80
C LEU A 239 -42.43 -6.70 -5.59
N HIS A 240 -43.57 -6.08 -5.89
CA HIS A 240 -43.80 -4.66 -5.58
C HIS A 240 -43.71 -4.39 -4.08
N LYS A 241 -44.36 -5.19 -3.24
CA LYS A 241 -44.25 -5.05 -1.78
C LYS A 241 -42.82 -5.24 -1.28
N THR A 242 -42.09 -6.24 -1.78
CA THR A 242 -40.67 -6.42 -1.41
C THR A 242 -39.80 -5.26 -1.90
N ARG A 243 -40.11 -4.68 -3.06
CA ARG A 243 -39.42 -3.49 -3.56
C ARG A 243 -39.68 -2.32 -2.64
N ASP A 244 -40.93 -2.09 -2.27
CA ASP A 244 -41.33 -0.95 -1.45
C ASP A 244 -40.80 -1.10 0.00
N GLU A 245 -40.76 -2.31 0.56
CA GLU A 245 -40.10 -2.59 1.85
C GLU A 245 -38.58 -2.40 1.78
N LEU A 246 -37.92 -2.80 0.70
CA LEU A 246 -36.48 -2.56 0.51
C LEU A 246 -36.17 -1.08 0.30
N VAL A 247 -37.03 -0.36 -0.43
CA VAL A 247 -36.93 1.09 -0.60
C VAL A 247 -37.11 1.77 0.74
N GLN A 248 -38.14 1.41 1.52
CA GLN A 248 -38.35 1.93 2.86
C GLN A 248 -37.17 1.61 3.78
N TRP A 249 -36.62 0.40 3.75
CA TRP A 249 -35.46 0.04 4.55
C TRP A 249 -34.20 0.83 4.14
N VAL A 250 -34.00 1.05 2.84
CA VAL A 250 -32.90 1.87 2.33
C VAL A 250 -33.12 3.34 2.69
N GLU A 251 -34.35 3.85 2.61
CA GLU A 251 -34.71 5.21 3.04
C GLU A 251 -34.52 5.37 4.54
N GLU A 252 -34.98 4.45 5.38
CA GLU A 252 -34.74 4.46 6.83
C GLU A 252 -33.26 4.35 7.18
N ARG A 253 -32.47 3.59 6.39
CA ARG A 253 -31.02 3.50 6.58
C ARG A 253 -30.27 4.73 6.08
N LEU A 254 -30.73 5.35 5.00
CA LEU A 254 -30.16 6.60 4.47
C LEU A 254 -30.55 7.80 5.35
N VAL A 255 -31.76 7.81 5.90
CA VAL A 255 -32.25 8.81 6.86
C VAL A 255 -31.61 8.59 8.24
N GLY A 256 -31.38 7.34 8.65
CA GLY A 256 -30.63 7.00 9.87
C GLY A 256 -29.11 7.12 9.74
N GLN A 257 -28.58 7.34 8.53
CA GLN A 257 -27.16 7.68 8.27
C GLN A 257 -26.97 9.13 7.79
N GLY A 258 -28.05 9.89 7.62
CA GLY A 258 -28.01 11.34 7.46
C GLY A 258 -27.95 11.97 8.84
N ASP A 259 -26.84 12.62 9.15
CA ASP A 259 -26.50 13.33 10.39
C ASP A 259 -26.32 12.49 11.65
N PRO A 260 -25.12 11.92 11.88
CA PRO A 260 -24.62 11.73 13.23
C PRO A 260 -24.37 13.07 13.97
N ASP A 261 -24.48 14.22 13.30
CA ASP A 261 -24.16 15.54 13.86
C ASP A 261 -25.33 16.19 14.62
N GLU A 262 -26.60 15.97 14.25
CA GLU A 262 -27.74 16.60 14.95
C GLU A 262 -28.01 15.99 16.34
N SER A 263 -27.55 14.77 16.62
CA SER A 263 -27.65 14.17 17.96
C SER A 263 -26.47 14.50 18.88
N LEU A 264 -25.38 15.07 18.33
CA LEU A 264 -24.20 15.50 19.10
C LEU A 264 -24.17 17.01 19.37
N LEU A 265 -25.01 17.80 18.69
CA LEU A 265 -25.09 19.25 18.87
C LEU A 265 -25.85 19.70 20.14
N GLN A 266 -26.41 18.77 20.92
CA GLN A 266 -27.14 19.12 22.14
C GLN A 266 -26.26 19.16 23.41
N GLU A 267 -24.95 18.86 23.31
CA GLU A 267 -24.05 18.76 24.49
C GLU A 267 -22.70 19.49 24.35
N LEU A 268 -22.56 20.45 23.43
CA LEU A 268 -21.35 21.30 23.33
C LEU A 268 -21.62 22.71 23.89
N PRO A 269 -20.70 23.30 24.66
CA PRO A 269 -20.85 24.65 25.20
C PRO A 269 -20.90 25.70 24.06
N PRO A 270 -21.71 26.76 24.17
CA PRO A 270 -21.97 27.71 23.09
C PRO A 270 -20.70 28.44 22.59
N GLU A 271 -19.67 28.58 23.42
CA GLU A 271 -18.40 29.22 23.04
C GLU A 271 -17.59 28.41 22.01
N GLU A 272 -17.65 27.07 22.05
CA GLU A 272 -16.93 26.22 21.09
C GLU A 272 -17.60 26.20 19.71
N ILE A 273 -18.92 26.37 19.69
CA ILE A 273 -19.71 26.48 18.45
C ILE A 273 -19.39 27.81 17.75
N GLU A 274 -19.27 28.90 18.49
CA GLU A 274 -18.89 30.20 17.93
C GLU A 274 -17.47 30.20 17.37
N ALA A 275 -16.51 29.58 18.07
CA ALA A 275 -15.13 29.44 17.59
C ALA A 275 -15.05 28.62 16.29
N ALA A 276 -15.72 27.47 16.22
CA ALA A 276 -15.77 26.65 15.01
C ALA A 276 -16.46 27.39 13.84
N GLN A 277 -17.48 28.21 14.11
CA GLN A 277 -18.11 29.05 13.09
C GLN A 277 -17.19 30.15 12.58
N GLN A 278 -16.37 30.76 13.45
CA GLN A 278 -15.36 31.74 13.06
C GLN A 278 -14.27 31.10 12.20
N GLU A 279 -13.75 29.94 12.58
CA GLU A 279 -12.76 29.19 11.79
C GLU A 279 -13.30 28.80 10.41
N LEU A 280 -14.57 28.38 10.33
CA LEU A 280 -15.24 28.10 9.06
C LEU A 280 -15.45 29.37 8.21
N ALA A 281 -15.74 30.51 8.83
CA ALA A 281 -15.86 31.78 8.14
C ALA A 281 -14.50 32.22 7.56
N ASP A 282 -13.42 32.05 8.33
CA ASP A 282 -12.05 32.35 7.90
C ASP A 282 -11.61 31.43 6.75
N CYS A 283 -11.91 30.14 6.83
CA CYS A 283 -11.67 29.19 5.73
C CYS A 283 -12.43 29.60 4.46
N LYS A 284 -13.70 30.01 4.58
CA LYS A 284 -14.49 30.50 3.45
C LYS A 284 -13.91 31.78 2.86
N ALA A 285 -13.44 32.71 3.69
CA ALA A 285 -12.79 33.94 3.24
C ALA A 285 -11.49 33.64 2.48
N GLN A 286 -10.65 32.74 3.00
CA GLN A 286 -9.42 32.31 2.32
C GLN A 286 -9.70 31.64 0.97
N ILE A 287 -10.71 30.77 0.89
CA ILE A 287 -11.11 30.14 -0.38
C ILE A 287 -11.61 31.20 -1.37
N ALA A 288 -12.39 32.18 -0.92
CA ALA A 288 -12.89 33.26 -1.77
C ALA A 288 -11.74 34.13 -2.31
N GLU A 289 -10.75 34.46 -1.48
CA GLU A 289 -9.55 35.20 -1.88
C GLU A 289 -8.70 34.41 -2.89
N GLN A 290 -8.45 33.13 -2.62
CA GLN A 290 -7.72 32.26 -3.55
C GLN A 290 -8.46 32.12 -4.89
N TYR A 291 -9.78 32.01 -4.86
CA TYR A 291 -10.59 31.94 -6.07
C TYR A 291 -10.60 33.27 -6.85
N ALA A 292 -10.62 34.41 -6.15
CA ALA A 292 -10.48 35.72 -6.76
C ALA A 292 -9.10 35.89 -7.43
N ALA A 293 -8.02 35.48 -6.75
CA ALA A 293 -6.67 35.49 -7.30
C ALA A 293 -6.56 34.56 -8.53
N TYR A 294 -7.16 33.38 -8.48
CA TYR A 294 -7.24 32.47 -9.62
C TYR A 294 -7.96 33.10 -10.82
N ILE A 295 -9.09 33.78 -10.60
CA ILE A 295 -9.82 34.49 -11.66
C ILE A 295 -8.98 35.62 -12.24
N GLN A 296 -8.27 36.39 -11.41
CA GLN A 296 -7.38 37.46 -11.87
C GLN A 296 -6.24 36.90 -12.74
N ALA A 297 -5.52 35.89 -12.26
CA ALA A 297 -4.46 35.23 -13.03
C ALA A 297 -4.97 34.67 -14.37
N ARG A 298 -6.19 34.10 -14.38
CA ARG A 298 -6.81 33.61 -15.61
C ARG A 298 -7.19 34.74 -16.57
N ARG A 299 -7.65 35.88 -16.06
CA ARG A 299 -7.92 37.08 -16.88
C ARG A 299 -6.63 37.64 -17.47
N GLU A 300 -5.56 37.73 -16.68
CA GLU A 300 -4.24 38.18 -17.15
C GLU A 300 -3.67 37.25 -18.22
N LEU A 301 -3.80 35.94 -18.06
CA LEU A 301 -3.40 34.95 -19.07
C LEU A 301 -4.19 35.16 -20.36
N LEU A 302 -5.52 35.29 -20.26
CA LEU A 302 -6.37 35.54 -21.43
C LEU A 302 -6.04 36.88 -22.08
N GLU A 303 -5.72 37.91 -21.32
CA GLU A 303 -5.30 39.21 -21.83
C GLU A 303 -3.94 39.10 -22.55
N ALA A 304 -2.96 38.42 -21.96
CA ALA A 304 -1.66 38.15 -22.57
C ALA A 304 -1.79 37.32 -23.85
N ALA A 305 -2.63 36.28 -23.84
CA ALA A 305 -2.96 35.49 -25.03
C ALA A 305 -3.67 36.35 -26.09
N SER A 306 -4.60 37.21 -25.69
CA SER A 306 -5.27 38.13 -26.63
C SER A 306 -4.29 39.14 -27.24
N ARG A 307 -3.32 39.66 -26.47
CA ARG A 307 -2.24 40.52 -26.96
C ARG A 307 -1.31 39.77 -27.91
N ALA A 308 -0.96 38.52 -27.61
CA ALA A 308 -0.14 37.68 -28.47
C ALA A 308 -0.85 37.27 -29.77
N CYS A 309 -2.18 37.18 -29.75
CA CYS A 309 -3.01 36.89 -30.92
C CYS A 309 -3.49 38.15 -31.67
N GLN A 310 -3.16 39.36 -31.20
CA GLN A 310 -3.42 40.57 -31.98
C GLN A 310 -2.45 40.61 -33.17
N PRO A 311 -2.96 40.80 -34.40
CA PRO A 311 -2.10 40.92 -35.57
C PRO A 311 -1.19 42.13 -35.40
N VAL A 312 0.12 41.91 -35.54
CA VAL A 312 1.14 42.97 -35.57
C VAL A 312 0.75 43.97 -36.65
N ASN A 313 0.27 45.15 -36.24
CA ASN A 313 0.01 46.27 -37.13
C ASN A 313 1.33 46.72 -37.73
N VAL A 314 1.70 46.15 -38.88
CA VAL A 314 2.72 46.72 -39.75
C VAL A 314 2.16 48.05 -40.24
N ALA A 315 2.84 49.14 -39.89
CA ALA A 315 2.41 50.50 -40.17
C ALA A 315 1.97 50.69 -41.64
N PRO A 316 0.74 51.16 -41.92
CA PRO A 316 0.33 51.49 -43.26
C PRO A 316 0.71 52.94 -43.60
N LYS A 317 1.36 53.11 -44.74
CA LYS A 317 1.47 54.39 -45.47
C LYS A 317 0.05 54.83 -45.90
N PRO A 318 -0.29 56.14 -45.90
CA PRO A 318 -1.68 56.56 -45.79
C PRO A 318 -2.40 56.53 -47.15
N SER A 319 -3.61 55.98 -47.16
CA SER A 319 -4.63 56.38 -48.13
C SER A 319 -6.03 56.06 -47.62
N THR A 320 -6.77 57.14 -47.36
CA THR A 320 -8.17 57.36 -47.72
C THR A 320 -9.28 56.46 -47.13
N ARG A 321 -9.87 57.03 -46.06
CA ARG A 321 -11.31 57.12 -45.69
C ARG A 321 -12.16 55.86 -45.45
N PRO A 322 -13.11 55.95 -44.49
CA PRO A 322 -13.82 54.80 -43.94
C PRO A 322 -15.16 54.58 -44.65
N ASN A 323 -15.55 53.31 -44.80
CA ASN A 323 -16.96 52.94 -44.92
C ASN A 323 -17.31 51.97 -43.80
N LYS A 324 -18.30 52.37 -43.00
CA LYS A 324 -18.94 51.56 -41.96
C LYS A 324 -19.53 50.32 -42.62
N ALA A 325 -19.07 49.14 -42.21
CA ALA A 325 -19.76 47.88 -42.45
C ALA A 325 -20.15 47.29 -41.09
N GLU A 326 -21.43 47.49 -40.82
CA GLU A 326 -22.34 46.75 -39.95
C GLU A 326 -21.84 45.36 -39.51
N LEU A 327 -21.81 45.16 -38.18
CA LEU A 327 -21.53 43.88 -37.52
C LEU A 327 -22.67 42.89 -37.81
N VAL A 328 -22.52 42.10 -38.87
CA VAL A 328 -23.29 40.88 -39.05
C VAL A 328 -22.61 39.77 -38.25
N PRO A 329 -23.31 39.03 -37.37
CA PRO A 329 -22.73 37.90 -36.67
C PRO A 329 -22.37 36.83 -37.70
N VAL A 330 -21.07 36.57 -37.85
CA VAL A 330 -20.54 35.47 -38.67
C VAL A 330 -21.01 34.17 -38.02
N GLN A 331 -22.09 33.60 -38.56
CA GLN A 331 -22.47 32.21 -38.35
C GLN A 331 -21.31 31.35 -38.86
N VAL A 332 -20.50 30.84 -37.94
CA VAL A 332 -19.49 29.83 -38.25
C VAL A 332 -20.24 28.59 -38.75
N PRO A 333 -20.00 28.13 -39.98
CA PRO A 333 -20.66 26.94 -40.49
C PRO A 333 -20.31 25.74 -39.60
N PRO A 334 -21.25 24.80 -39.39
CA PRO A 334 -21.00 23.63 -38.55
C PRO A 334 -19.76 22.88 -39.08
N PRO A 335 -18.84 22.46 -38.19
CA PRO A 335 -17.62 21.78 -38.60
C PRO A 335 -18.00 20.55 -39.42
N ASN A 336 -17.33 20.38 -40.55
CA ASN A 336 -17.61 19.31 -41.49
C ASN A 336 -17.45 17.96 -40.77
N ALA A 337 -18.49 17.12 -40.79
CA ALA A 337 -18.53 15.89 -39.99
C ALA A 337 -17.36 14.95 -40.31
N MET A 338 -16.80 15.03 -41.52
CA MET A 338 -15.62 14.28 -41.95
C MET A 338 -14.32 14.74 -41.28
N ASP A 339 -14.18 16.05 -40.99
CA ASP A 339 -13.00 16.60 -40.32
C ASP A 339 -13.01 16.28 -38.81
N VAL A 340 -14.21 16.19 -38.23
CA VAL A 340 -14.39 15.73 -36.84
C VAL A 340 -14.09 14.24 -36.72
N LEU A 341 -14.53 13.44 -37.69
CA LEU A 341 -14.25 12.01 -37.75
C LEU A 341 -12.76 11.73 -37.95
N SER A 342 -12.08 12.42 -38.87
CA SER A 342 -10.64 12.26 -39.07
C SER A 342 -9.86 12.60 -37.80
N TYR A 343 -10.15 13.75 -37.19
CA TYR A 343 -9.55 14.16 -35.91
C TYR A 343 -9.79 13.14 -34.79
N ALA A 344 -11.01 12.60 -34.70
CA ALA A 344 -11.33 11.60 -33.69
C ALA A 344 -10.55 10.29 -33.91
N THR A 345 -10.42 9.85 -35.17
CA THR A 345 -9.67 8.63 -35.49
C THR A 345 -8.16 8.78 -35.35
N GLU A 346 -7.60 9.94 -35.68
CA GLU A 346 -6.16 10.20 -35.65
C GLU A 346 -5.66 10.59 -34.25
N ASN A 347 -6.46 11.32 -33.47
CA ASN A 347 -6.03 11.86 -32.18
C ASN A 347 -6.74 11.20 -30.99
N LEU A 348 -8.08 11.18 -30.97
CA LEU A 348 -8.83 10.68 -29.81
C LEU A 348 -8.72 9.16 -29.63
N VAL A 349 -8.77 8.38 -30.71
CA VAL A 349 -8.69 6.92 -30.62
C VAL A 349 -7.32 6.45 -30.10
N PRO A 350 -6.16 6.91 -30.61
CA PRO A 350 -4.86 6.55 -30.05
C PRO A 350 -4.69 7.00 -28.60
N LEU A 351 -5.17 8.19 -28.25
CA LEU A 351 -5.10 8.72 -26.89
C LEU A 351 -5.94 7.86 -25.92
N SER A 352 -7.13 7.43 -26.34
CA SER A 352 -7.96 6.50 -25.56
C SER A 352 -7.29 5.12 -25.38
N LYS A 353 -6.58 4.62 -26.41
CA LYS A 353 -5.80 3.38 -26.33
C LYS A 353 -4.61 3.52 -25.38
N GLY A 354 -3.92 4.66 -25.41
CA GLY A 354 -2.84 5.01 -24.48
C GLY A 354 -3.33 5.13 -23.04
N GLN A 355 -4.49 5.76 -22.82
CA GLN A 355 -5.11 5.83 -21.50
C GLN A 355 -5.45 4.43 -20.97
N LYS A 356 -6.02 3.55 -21.82
CA LYS A 356 -6.32 2.16 -21.44
C LYS A 356 -5.06 1.36 -21.10
N SER A 357 -3.99 1.49 -21.88
CA SER A 357 -2.74 0.79 -21.59
C SER A 357 -2.08 1.31 -20.31
N LEU A 358 -2.09 2.61 -20.05
CA LEU A 358 -1.58 3.21 -18.82
C LEU A 358 -2.41 2.76 -17.61
N SER A 359 -3.74 2.74 -17.72
CA SER A 359 -4.60 2.21 -16.66
C SER A 359 -4.33 0.73 -16.36
N LEU A 360 -4.09 -0.08 -17.39
CA LEU A 360 -3.69 -1.48 -17.21
C LEU A 360 -2.33 -1.58 -16.51
N GLN A 361 -1.33 -0.81 -16.94
CA GLN A 361 -0.01 -0.77 -16.28
C GLN A 361 -0.12 -0.33 -14.83
N ARG A 362 -0.93 0.70 -14.53
CA ARG A 362 -1.19 1.17 -13.17
C ARG A 362 -1.78 0.05 -12.31
N SER A 363 -2.79 -0.65 -12.81
CA SER A 363 -3.42 -1.77 -12.09
C SER A 363 -2.46 -2.95 -11.86
N TYR A 364 -1.59 -3.22 -12.83
CA TYR A 364 -0.56 -4.25 -12.74
C TYR A 364 0.49 -3.89 -11.68
N LEU A 365 1.01 -2.66 -11.71
CA LEU A 365 1.99 -2.17 -10.76
C LEU A 365 1.42 -2.07 -9.34
N SER A 366 0.17 -1.61 -9.18
CA SER A 366 -0.49 -1.59 -7.88
C SER A 366 -0.70 -3.01 -7.34
N GLY A 367 -1.08 -3.95 -8.20
CA GLY A 367 -1.20 -5.36 -7.84
C GLY A 367 0.14 -5.98 -7.44
N LEU A 368 1.23 -5.65 -8.14
CA LEU A 368 2.57 -6.11 -7.79
C LEU A 368 3.04 -5.51 -6.47
N LEU A 369 2.85 -4.20 -6.26
CA LEU A 369 3.21 -3.51 -5.02
C LEU A 369 2.42 -4.06 -3.83
N SER A 370 1.12 -4.31 -3.99
CA SER A 370 0.30 -4.94 -2.95
C SER A 370 0.79 -6.35 -2.60
N LYS A 371 1.17 -7.15 -3.60
CA LYS A 371 1.78 -8.47 -3.37
C LYS A 371 3.08 -8.34 -2.59
N GLU A 372 4.00 -7.47 -3.02
CA GLU A 372 5.27 -7.23 -2.34
C GLU A 372 5.07 -6.68 -0.91
N LYS A 373 4.10 -5.79 -0.70
CA LYS A 373 3.72 -5.31 0.64
C LYS A 373 3.25 -6.46 1.52
N SER A 374 2.41 -7.35 1.00
CA SER A 374 1.92 -8.50 1.76
C SER A 374 3.00 -9.55 2.06
N THR A 375 3.95 -9.77 1.14
CA THR A 375 5.05 -10.72 1.33
C THR A 375 6.05 -10.19 2.34
N THR A 376 6.40 -8.90 2.26
CA THR A 376 7.29 -8.23 3.23
C THR A 376 6.66 -8.16 4.62
N LEU A 377 5.37 -7.82 4.74
CA LEU A 377 4.65 -7.89 6.02
C LEU A 377 4.64 -9.30 6.61
N ARG A 378 4.39 -10.33 5.79
CA ARG A 378 4.43 -11.72 6.27
C ARG A 378 5.83 -12.12 6.75
N ALA A 379 6.87 -11.71 6.02
CA ALA A 379 8.25 -11.98 6.40
C ALA A 379 8.63 -11.27 7.71
N LEU A 380 8.24 -10.00 7.87
CA LEU A 380 8.50 -9.25 9.09
C LEU A 380 7.73 -9.77 10.30
N ASN A 381 6.46 -10.18 10.12
CA ASN A 381 5.69 -10.82 11.19
C ASN A 381 6.28 -12.17 11.59
N ARG A 382 6.77 -12.95 10.61
CA ARG A 382 7.48 -14.19 10.93
C ARG A 382 8.77 -13.91 11.71
N LEU A 383 9.54 -12.91 11.29
CA LEU A 383 10.72 -12.49 12.03
C LEU A 383 10.36 -12.00 13.42
N SER A 384 9.22 -11.32 13.61
CA SER A 384 8.79 -10.87 14.95
C SER A 384 8.40 -12.01 15.84
N ASP A 385 7.78 -13.06 15.29
CA ASP A 385 7.45 -14.28 16.05
C ASP A 385 8.72 -15.07 16.42
N GLU A 386 9.72 -15.08 15.53
CA GLU A 386 11.02 -15.74 15.76
C GLU A 386 11.94 -14.91 16.68
N SER A 387 11.80 -13.59 16.73
CA SER A 387 12.59 -12.72 17.60
C SER A 387 11.86 -12.43 18.90
N HIS A 388 12.45 -12.83 20.02
CA HIS A 388 11.94 -12.44 21.34
C HIS A 388 12.28 -10.98 21.73
N LEU A 389 12.91 -10.23 20.82
CA LEU A 389 13.33 -8.83 21.02
C LEU A 389 12.16 -7.86 21.20
N LEU A 390 11.11 -7.97 20.39
CA LEU A 390 9.96 -7.05 20.46
C LEU A 390 9.13 -7.22 21.74
N PRO A 391 8.85 -8.45 22.22
CA PRO A 391 8.22 -8.65 23.52
C PRO A 391 9.06 -8.14 24.70
N GLU A 392 10.39 -8.26 24.63
CA GLU A 392 11.31 -7.81 25.68
C GLU A 392 11.46 -6.29 25.73
N TYR A 393 11.41 -5.62 24.56
CA TYR A 393 11.55 -4.15 24.44
C TYR A 393 10.39 -3.53 23.66
N PRO A 394 9.16 -3.51 24.22
CA PRO A 394 8.01 -2.94 23.54
C PRO A 394 8.08 -1.40 23.48
N ILE A 395 7.74 -0.80 22.34
CA ILE A 395 7.51 0.65 22.29
C ILE A 395 6.26 0.97 23.12
N SER A 396 6.40 1.81 24.14
CA SER A 396 5.29 2.20 25.03
C SER A 396 4.13 2.90 24.30
N SER A 397 4.36 3.50 23.12
CA SER A 397 3.33 4.15 22.30
C SER A 397 2.43 3.17 21.51
N GLN A 398 2.81 1.91 21.40
CA GLN A 398 2.05 0.91 20.62
C GLN A 398 1.29 -0.10 21.49
N GLN A 399 1.33 0.02 22.81
CA GLN A 399 0.57 -0.89 23.68
C GLN A 399 -0.94 -0.78 23.42
N PRO A 400 -1.65 -1.89 23.13
CA PRO A 400 -3.10 -1.87 22.95
C PRO A 400 -3.86 -1.48 24.23
N ARG A 401 -3.20 -1.53 25.40
CA ARG A 401 -3.79 -1.13 26.69
C ARG A 401 -3.78 0.39 26.95
N LEU A 402 -2.90 1.14 26.29
CA LEU A 402 -2.89 2.62 26.38
C LEU A 402 -3.66 3.30 25.25
N LYS A 403 -4.11 2.53 24.24
CA LYS A 403 -4.97 3.02 23.15
C LYS A 403 -6.44 3.22 23.57
N HIS A 404 -6.82 2.93 24.81
CA HIS A 404 -8.19 3.11 25.29
C HIS A 404 -8.47 4.45 26.00
N ASN A 405 -7.48 5.33 26.15
CA ASN A 405 -7.68 6.68 26.71
C ASN A 405 -7.54 7.83 25.69
N ASN A 406 -7.41 7.55 24.39
CA ASN A 406 -7.31 8.58 23.34
C ASN A 406 -8.48 8.52 22.34
N ASN A 407 -9.72 8.51 22.85
CA ASN A 407 -10.93 8.63 22.04
C ASN A 407 -11.50 10.07 22.01
N PHE A 408 -10.69 11.08 22.28
CA PHE A 408 -11.07 12.49 22.06
C PHE A 408 -9.88 13.30 21.53
N ARG A 409 -9.45 13.00 20.29
CA ARG A 409 -8.91 14.02 19.38
C ARG A 409 -8.73 13.47 17.96
N SER A 410 -9.33 14.18 17.01
CA SER A 410 -9.01 14.14 15.58
C SER A 410 -9.57 12.97 14.77
N GLN A 411 -10.85 13.08 14.43
CA GLN A 411 -11.36 12.66 13.13
C GLN A 411 -10.86 13.65 12.06
N VAL A 412 -9.54 13.66 11.85
CA VAL A 412 -8.96 14.10 10.59
C VAL A 412 -8.86 12.84 9.75
N GLN A 413 -9.29 12.95 8.50
CA GLN A 413 -9.25 11.92 7.47
C GLN A 413 -7.99 11.03 7.58
N PRO A 414 -8.07 9.71 7.30
CA PRO A 414 -6.89 8.87 7.23
C PRO A 414 -6.15 9.14 5.92
N GLU A 415 -5.62 10.35 5.76
CA GLU A 415 -4.46 10.53 4.92
C GLU A 415 -3.24 10.24 5.79
N GLN A 416 -2.49 9.20 5.41
CA GLN A 416 -1.18 8.83 5.96
C GLN A 416 -1.20 8.07 7.31
N SER A 417 -1.94 6.96 7.40
CA SER A 417 -1.47 5.88 8.28
C SER A 417 -0.12 5.44 7.72
N ALA A 418 0.99 5.74 8.40
CA ALA A 418 2.31 5.25 8.04
C ALA A 418 2.20 3.75 7.67
N ASP A 419 2.82 3.37 6.55
CA ASP A 419 2.75 2.00 6.05
C ASP A 419 3.03 1.03 7.21
N GLU A 420 2.20 0.01 7.40
CA GLU A 420 2.32 -0.97 8.50
C GLU A 420 3.75 -1.55 8.62
N ILE A 421 4.45 -1.65 7.48
CA ILE A 421 5.87 -2.04 7.39
C ILE A 421 6.78 -1.06 8.11
N VAL A 422 6.55 0.25 7.94
CA VAL A 422 7.31 1.32 8.58
C VAL A 422 7.09 1.29 10.09
N ASN A 423 5.84 1.16 10.53
CA ASN A 423 5.52 1.05 11.97
C ASN A 423 6.21 -0.16 12.62
N LEU A 424 6.25 -1.29 11.92
CA LEU A 424 6.93 -2.49 12.40
C LEU A 424 8.45 -2.29 12.40
N ALA A 425 9.01 -1.71 11.33
CA ALA A 425 10.44 -1.43 11.24
C ALA A 425 10.92 -0.46 12.35
N GLU A 426 10.12 0.56 12.69
CA GLU A 426 10.38 1.47 13.80
C GLU A 426 10.36 0.75 15.16
N ALA A 427 9.45 -0.20 15.35
CA ALA A 427 9.43 -1.07 16.53
C ALA A 427 10.70 -1.90 16.66
N TRP A 428 11.18 -2.45 15.56
CA TRP A 428 12.42 -3.20 15.52
C TRP A 428 13.66 -2.34 15.77
N SER A 429 13.74 -1.14 15.19
CA SER A 429 14.87 -0.24 15.45
C SER A 429 14.91 0.18 16.92
N PHE A 430 13.75 0.51 17.51
CA PHE A 430 13.67 0.86 18.92
C PHE A 430 14.08 -0.31 19.82
N ALA A 431 13.54 -1.50 19.57
CA ALA A 431 13.88 -2.69 20.35
C ALA A 431 15.37 -3.06 20.23
N ALA A 432 15.94 -2.95 19.04
CA ALA A 432 17.36 -3.20 18.81
C ALA A 432 18.25 -2.17 19.55
N ASP A 433 17.90 -0.89 19.52
CA ASP A 433 18.62 0.16 20.24
C ASP A 433 18.52 -0.03 21.76
N ALA A 434 17.32 -0.38 22.26
CA ALA A 434 17.08 -0.64 23.67
C ALA A 434 17.85 -1.88 24.17
N ALA A 435 17.85 -2.97 23.40
CA ALA A 435 18.65 -4.16 23.70
C ALA A 435 20.16 -3.88 23.63
N GLY A 436 20.59 -3.04 22.68
CA GLY A 436 21.97 -2.60 22.60
C GLY A 436 22.39 -1.71 23.79
N ALA A 437 21.49 -0.88 24.31
CA ALA A 437 21.72 -0.10 25.52
C ALA A 437 21.79 -0.99 26.76
N SER A 438 20.80 -1.87 26.96
CA SER A 438 20.76 -2.79 28.11
C SER A 438 21.95 -3.75 28.14
N GLY A 439 22.36 -4.27 26.97
CA GLY A 439 23.54 -5.11 26.83
C GLY A 439 24.83 -4.36 27.21
N ARG A 440 24.98 -3.10 26.80
CA ARG A 440 26.12 -2.26 27.19
C ARG A 440 26.13 -1.97 28.69
N GLU A 441 24.98 -1.64 29.27
CA GLU A 441 24.85 -1.42 30.73
C GLU A 441 25.20 -2.69 31.52
N TYR A 442 24.72 -3.85 31.08
CA TYR A 442 25.04 -5.13 31.71
C TYR A 442 26.54 -5.44 31.66
N VAL A 443 27.18 -5.25 30.50
CA VAL A 443 28.62 -5.44 30.35
C VAL A 443 29.39 -4.44 31.22
N GLN A 444 28.97 -3.17 31.26
CA GLN A 444 29.60 -2.16 32.09
C GLN A 444 29.48 -2.49 33.58
N GLN A 445 28.32 -2.97 34.03
CA GLN A 445 28.12 -3.41 35.41
C GLN A 445 29.00 -4.62 35.75
N LYS A 446 29.09 -5.62 34.87
CA LYS A 446 29.96 -6.78 35.06
C LYS A 446 31.43 -6.41 35.04
N LEU A 447 31.82 -5.45 34.22
CA LEU A 447 33.19 -4.94 34.18
C LEU A 447 33.52 -4.18 35.46
N ALA A 448 32.62 -3.34 35.97
CA ALA A 448 32.79 -2.65 37.25
C ALA A 448 32.97 -3.64 38.41
N LEU A 449 32.09 -4.65 38.51
CA LEU A 449 32.21 -5.72 39.51
C LEU A 449 33.52 -6.50 39.35
N GLY A 450 33.92 -6.82 38.11
CA GLY A 450 35.18 -7.48 37.82
C GLY A 450 36.40 -6.64 38.24
N THR A 451 36.35 -5.32 38.04
CA THR A 451 37.42 -4.41 38.47
C THR A 451 37.48 -4.26 39.99
N GLU A 452 36.34 -4.23 40.68
CA GLU A 452 36.26 -4.20 42.15
C GLU A 452 36.86 -5.48 42.73
N VAL A 453 36.42 -6.65 42.26
CA VAL A 453 36.96 -7.94 42.69
C VAL A 453 38.46 -8.06 42.38
N ALA A 454 38.93 -7.55 41.24
CA ALA A 454 40.35 -7.53 40.92
C ALA A 454 41.16 -6.57 41.82
N GLN A 455 40.59 -5.44 42.21
CA GLN A 455 41.19 -4.51 43.17
C GLN A 455 41.26 -5.13 44.57
N ASP A 456 40.19 -5.79 45.03
CA ASP A 456 40.16 -6.52 46.30
C ASP A 456 41.19 -7.66 46.31
N ALA A 457 41.26 -8.44 45.22
CA ALA A 457 42.29 -9.47 45.07
C ALA A 457 43.70 -8.88 45.08
N ARG A 458 43.92 -7.71 44.46
CA ARG A 458 45.21 -7.01 44.54
C ARG A 458 45.51 -6.54 45.96
N GLN A 459 44.53 -5.99 46.68
CA GLN A 459 44.72 -5.52 48.04
C GLN A 459 45.05 -6.68 48.99
N THR A 460 44.33 -7.79 48.90
CA THR A 460 44.63 -8.99 49.68
C THR A 460 46.03 -9.55 49.37
N LEU A 461 46.47 -9.51 48.11
CA LEU A 461 47.85 -9.86 47.76
C LEU A 461 48.85 -8.89 48.40
N ILE A 462 48.63 -7.57 48.33
CA ILE A 462 49.50 -6.58 48.99
C ILE A 462 49.60 -6.89 50.49
N ASP A 463 48.49 -7.20 51.15
CA ASP A 463 48.46 -7.51 52.58
C ASP A 463 49.26 -8.79 52.89
N VAL A 464 49.07 -9.86 52.10
CA VAL A 464 49.84 -11.12 52.24
C VAL A 464 51.33 -10.90 52.01
N TYR A 465 51.71 -10.20 50.94
CA TYR A 465 53.11 -9.88 50.64
C TYR A 465 53.74 -8.98 51.71
N GLY A 466 52.97 -8.04 52.28
CA GLY A 466 53.36 -7.25 53.44
C GLY A 466 53.59 -8.10 54.69
N THR A 467 52.77 -9.14 54.95
CA THR A 467 53.06 -10.09 56.02
C THR A 467 54.32 -10.92 55.75
N LEU A 468 54.60 -11.24 54.49
CA LEU A 468 55.77 -12.01 54.06
C LEU A 468 57.03 -11.15 53.87
N ASN A 469 56.91 -9.82 54.06
CA ASN A 469 58.00 -8.86 53.94
C ASN A 469 58.64 -8.83 52.54
N GLN A 470 57.82 -9.01 51.51
CA GLN A 470 58.18 -8.99 50.10
C GLN A 470 57.41 -7.87 49.39
N ASP A 471 58.02 -7.21 48.42
CA ASP A 471 57.39 -6.09 47.72
C ASP A 471 56.65 -6.59 46.47
N LEU A 472 55.33 -6.38 46.40
CA LEU A 472 54.48 -6.95 45.33
C LEU A 472 54.85 -6.38 43.95
N ASP A 473 55.20 -5.10 43.89
CA ASP A 473 55.51 -4.42 42.63
C ASP A 473 56.85 -4.93 42.02
N GLU A 474 57.81 -5.36 42.84
CA GLU A 474 59.07 -5.95 42.33
C GLU A 474 58.87 -7.34 41.71
N VAL A 475 57.93 -8.12 42.23
CA VAL A 475 57.58 -9.45 41.69
C VAL A 475 56.79 -9.32 40.38
N MET A 476 55.83 -8.37 40.34
CA MET A 476 55.02 -8.11 39.15
C MET A 476 55.82 -7.44 38.01
N ASP A 477 56.81 -6.60 38.33
CA ASP A 477 57.71 -6.00 37.34
C ASP A 477 58.85 -6.94 36.91
N GLY A 478 59.29 -7.86 37.77
CA GLY A 478 60.25 -8.91 37.41
C GLY A 478 59.72 -9.81 36.30
N GLN A 479 58.44 -10.16 36.36
CA GLN A 479 57.81 -11.09 35.40
C GLN A 479 57.62 -10.49 33.99
N LYS A 480 57.61 -9.16 33.84
CA LYS A 480 57.59 -8.50 32.52
C LYS A 480 58.96 -8.50 31.82
N ARG A 481 60.06 -8.70 32.54
CA ARG A 481 61.42 -8.70 31.97
C ARG A 481 61.92 -10.09 31.54
N ASP A 482 61.31 -11.17 32.05
CA ASP A 482 61.82 -12.53 31.86
C ASP A 482 61.31 -13.25 30.60
N VAL A 483 60.58 -12.58 29.70
CA VAL A 483 60.13 -13.17 28.41
C VAL A 483 61.14 -12.91 27.27
N SER A 484 62.29 -12.28 27.53
CA SER A 484 63.36 -12.12 26.54
C SER A 484 64.68 -12.75 27.00
N ILE A 485 64.90 -14.00 26.58
CA ILE A 485 66.19 -14.64 26.24
C ILE A 485 67.35 -14.56 27.28
N SER A 486 67.55 -15.68 27.96
CA SER A 486 68.81 -16.45 28.13
C SER A 486 70.07 -15.84 28.79
N THR A 487 70.64 -16.61 29.72
CA THR A 487 72.08 -16.72 30.08
C THR A 487 72.87 -15.42 30.34
N ARG A 488 73.26 -15.18 31.60
CA ARG A 488 74.67 -15.07 32.06
C ARG A 488 74.76 -14.67 33.54
N LEU A 489 75.70 -15.32 34.22
CA LEU A 489 76.20 -14.98 35.55
C LEU A 489 76.74 -13.54 35.60
N ARG A 490 76.34 -12.74 36.59
CA ARG A 490 77.26 -11.87 37.37
C ARG A 490 76.56 -11.21 38.55
N GLY A 491 77.26 -11.24 39.69
CA GLY A 491 76.79 -10.74 40.97
C GLY A 491 76.53 -9.24 41.03
N GLY A 492 75.63 -8.89 41.95
CA GLY A 492 75.34 -7.53 42.37
C GLY A 492 74.89 -7.54 43.83
N SER A 493 75.71 -6.91 44.67
CA SER A 493 75.48 -6.42 46.03
C SER A 493 74.04 -6.54 46.57
N ARG A 494 73.85 -7.41 47.57
CA ARG A 494 72.67 -7.47 48.44
C ARG A 494 72.66 -6.23 49.32
N VAL A 495 71.99 -5.16 48.88
CA VAL A 495 71.57 -4.08 49.78
C VAL A 495 70.50 -4.68 50.69
N GLU A 496 70.81 -4.85 51.97
CA GLU A 496 69.85 -5.24 53.00
C GLU A 496 68.73 -4.21 53.05
N LYS A 497 67.62 -4.49 52.35
CA LYS A 497 66.37 -3.77 52.54
C LYS A 497 65.90 -4.06 53.95
N ARG A 498 65.60 -3.00 54.70
CA ARG A 498 65.06 -3.12 56.06
C ARG A 498 63.83 -4.01 56.03
N PRO A 499 63.75 -5.04 56.89
CA PRO A 499 62.55 -5.84 56.99
C PRO A 499 61.40 -4.92 57.45
N ASN A 500 60.42 -4.69 56.58
CA ASN A 500 59.21 -3.94 56.86
C ASN A 500 58.06 -4.93 57.09
N GLY A 501 57.69 -5.12 58.35
CA GLY A 501 56.54 -5.95 58.70
C GLY A 501 56.52 -6.34 60.18
N PRO A 502 55.41 -6.90 60.69
CA PRO A 502 55.27 -7.29 62.09
C PRO A 502 56.35 -8.28 62.57
N TRP A 503 56.90 -9.08 61.64
CA TRP A 503 57.95 -10.07 61.89
C TRP A 503 59.37 -9.50 61.92
N SER A 504 59.58 -8.24 61.52
CA SER A 504 60.89 -7.56 61.55
C SER A 504 61.49 -7.43 62.96
N ARG A 505 60.65 -7.52 63.99
CA ARG A 505 61.05 -7.50 65.41
C ARG A 505 61.47 -8.87 65.94
N LEU A 506 61.26 -9.95 65.17
CA LEU A 506 61.64 -11.31 65.53
C LEU A 506 63.06 -11.66 65.05
N ASN A 507 63.98 -10.70 65.02
CA ASN A 507 65.39 -11.00 64.83
C ASN A 507 65.93 -11.58 66.15
N GLY A 508 66.08 -12.90 66.16
CA GLY A 508 66.41 -13.74 67.33
C GLY A 508 67.72 -13.41 68.03
N LYS A 509 67.76 -12.29 68.75
CA LYS A 509 68.65 -12.08 69.89
C LYS A 509 67.85 -12.35 71.17
N VAL A 510 67.47 -13.60 71.36
CA VAL A 510 67.16 -14.11 72.70
C VAL A 510 68.52 -14.20 73.40
N GLY A 511 68.73 -13.35 74.41
CA GLY A 511 69.96 -13.34 75.18
C GLY A 511 70.19 -14.70 75.82
N VAL A 512 71.32 -15.33 75.49
CA VAL A 512 71.90 -16.38 76.32
C VAL A 512 72.54 -15.66 77.50
N ALA A 513 71.95 -15.82 78.68
CA ALA A 513 72.56 -15.49 79.96
C ALA A 513 73.61 -16.54 80.33
#